data_AF-A0A6N0ZBX2-F1
#
_entry.id   AF-A0A6N0ZBX2-F1
#
_cell.length_a   1.000
_cell.length_b   1.000
_cell.length_c   1.000
_cell.angle_alpha   90.00
_cell.angle_beta   90.00
_cell.angle_gamma   90.00
#
_symmetry.space_group_name_H-M   'P 1'
#
loop_
_entity.id
_entity.type
_entity.pdbx_description
1 polymer ?
#
loop_
_entity_poly.entity_id
_entity_poly.type
_entity_poly.pdbx_seq_one_letter_code
_entity_poly.pdbx_strand_id
1 'polypeptide(L)'
;MNTIASRRPLTLHGLWLRLKAIAAWLGFGWGHNLRLGDTYRLGSSKVRVPLDSGPIEISLGMNDKRLHLYPEMRLNERGKAVRNGNFIISDPSAHPGRIGGFLRLTPKSWVSLGSADALQQAVFDYPAAVDDEHLVVIHSRDALVFRNLSDAGAAIGPAVVADISAARGSRFRRLRQVLGGPIGLLPPTAALELIQEVNGLMRNDAYRPRSDLGMPGGLLLLPRSVTPILVADMHGQVDNLLTVLSQNAFLDAIEDGSAALVILGDAVHCEVDGHLREMQSSMLLMDLIFRLKLRFPRQVFYVRGNHDSFSEDIAKDGIPQGLLWAKELSDQRGTAYLRAMEEFYRLLPYIVSSDDFVACHAAAPKTTVSLPMLVNIHRHPELILELINNRLRRPNRPQGYSRGDVKRLRRSLHLDKHTPFIVGHTPMDREGTLWLNVDGITNHHVLFSAHPDHVAVFTRVDGVLVPLVYPVDAVSAIINGLEDDDACQVVRRSSRAGRDARRA
;
A
#
# COMPACT_ATOMS: atom_id res chain seq x y z
N MET A 1 -16.95 -10.10 11.13
CA MET A 1 -16.10 -11.30 11.01
C MET A 1 -15.08 -10.99 9.94
N ASN A 2 -13.78 -11.06 10.27
CA ASN A 2 -12.60 -10.69 9.46
C ASN A 2 -12.49 -9.18 9.19
N THR A 3 -11.37 -8.49 9.36
CA THR A 3 -10.00 -8.70 8.85
C THR A 3 -9.00 -8.13 9.89
N ILE A 4 -8.33 -8.92 10.72
CA ILE A 4 -6.97 -9.49 10.54
C ILE A 4 -6.93 -10.88 11.21
N ALA A 5 -8.00 -11.68 11.06
CA ALA A 5 -7.91 -13.11 11.33
C ALA A 5 -7.38 -13.83 10.08
N SER A 6 -6.12 -13.58 9.75
CA SER A 6 -5.23 -14.33 8.86
C SER A 6 -5.59 -15.82 8.66
N ARG A 7 -6.48 -16.20 7.73
CA ARG A 7 -6.54 -17.60 7.27
C ARG A 7 -5.30 -17.86 6.39
N ARG A 8 -4.14 -17.89 7.04
CA ARG A 8 -2.85 -18.41 6.57
C ARG A 8 -2.95 -19.93 6.45
N PRO A 9 -2.06 -20.60 5.69
CA PRO A 9 -2.03 -22.05 5.64
C PRO A 9 -2.00 -22.62 7.07
N LEU A 10 -2.98 -23.46 7.37
CA LEU A 10 -3.12 -24.13 8.66
C LEU A 10 -1.95 -25.10 8.84
N THR A 11 -0.92 -24.69 9.57
CA THR A 11 -0.06 -25.64 10.26
C THR A 11 -0.83 -26.16 11.48
N LEU A 12 -0.62 -27.42 11.88
CA LEU A 12 -1.26 -27.99 13.08
C LEU A 12 -1.02 -27.10 14.32
N HIS A 13 0.15 -26.46 14.38
CA HIS A 13 0.51 -25.48 15.40
C HIS A 13 -0.32 -24.19 15.31
N GLY A 14 -0.49 -23.59 14.13
CA GLY A 14 -1.31 -22.40 13.94
C GLY A 14 -2.82 -22.59 14.20
N LEU A 15 -3.35 -23.81 13.98
CA LEU A 15 -4.72 -24.16 14.35
C LEU A 15 -4.88 -24.22 15.88
N TRP A 16 -3.91 -24.82 16.57
CA TRP A 16 -3.90 -24.93 18.03
C TRP A 16 -3.76 -23.57 18.72
N LEU A 17 -2.89 -22.69 18.19
CA LEU A 17 -2.74 -21.30 18.63
C LEU A 17 -4.05 -20.50 18.47
N ARG A 18 -4.72 -20.62 17.31
CA ARG A 18 -6.04 -20.03 17.09
C ARG A 18 -7.10 -20.56 18.06
N LEU A 19 -7.08 -21.86 18.36
CA LEU A 19 -8.00 -22.46 19.33
C LEU A 19 -7.73 -21.95 20.76
N LYS A 20 -6.46 -21.80 21.15
CA LYS A 20 -6.08 -21.18 22.42
C LYS A 20 -6.52 -19.72 22.51
N ALA A 21 -6.31 -18.93 21.47
CA ALA A 21 -6.74 -17.54 21.44
C ALA A 21 -8.27 -17.39 21.42
N ILE A 22 -9.00 -18.27 20.73
CA ILE A 22 -10.47 -18.34 20.77
C ILE A 22 -10.95 -18.75 22.17
N ALA A 23 -10.32 -19.74 22.80
CA ALA A 23 -10.61 -20.10 24.18
C ALA A 23 -10.30 -18.94 25.15
N ALA A 24 -9.25 -18.15 24.85
CA ALA A 24 -8.89 -16.98 25.62
C ALA A 24 -9.91 -15.82 25.45
N TRP A 25 -10.48 -15.68 24.25
CA TRP A 25 -11.61 -14.78 23.98
C TRP A 25 -12.86 -15.20 24.75
N LEU A 26 -13.21 -16.49 24.70
CA LEU A 26 -14.37 -17.10 25.37
C LEU A 26 -14.28 -17.19 26.90
N GLY A 27 -13.09 -17.09 27.49
CA GLY A 27 -12.91 -17.16 28.94
C GLY A 27 -13.76 -16.13 29.68
N PHE A 28 -14.71 -16.60 30.48
CA PHE A 28 -15.61 -15.77 31.31
C PHE A 28 -14.86 -15.14 32.49
N GLY A 29 -15.14 -13.86 32.76
CA GLY A 29 -14.64 -13.14 33.93
C GLY A 29 -14.92 -11.63 33.81
N TRP A 30 -15.40 -11.00 34.88
CA TRP A 30 -15.51 -9.55 35.00
C TRP A 30 -14.09 -8.96 35.03
N GLY A 31 -13.71 -8.19 34.00
CA GLY A 31 -12.42 -7.50 33.96
C GLY A 31 -12.44 -6.23 34.80
N HIS A 32 -11.30 -5.86 35.39
CA HIS A 32 -11.18 -4.61 36.14
C HIS A 32 -11.09 -3.41 35.18
N ASN A 33 -11.91 -2.38 35.40
CA ASN A 33 -11.82 -1.11 34.67
C ASN A 33 -10.65 -0.30 35.22
N LEU A 34 -9.74 0.13 34.34
CA LEU A 34 -8.55 0.89 34.68
C LEU A 34 -8.55 2.22 33.92
N ARG A 35 -8.37 3.33 34.63
CA ARG A 35 -7.95 4.60 34.04
C ARG A 35 -6.43 4.68 34.16
N LEU A 36 -5.74 4.80 33.04
CA LEU A 36 -4.27 4.81 33.01
C LEU A 36 -3.74 6.14 33.53
N GLY A 37 -3.18 6.14 34.74
CA GLY A 37 -2.39 7.24 35.31
C GLY A 37 -0.89 6.91 35.37
N ASP A 38 -0.58 5.66 35.74
CA ASP A 38 0.77 5.10 35.83
C ASP A 38 0.84 3.73 35.13
N THR A 39 2.04 3.16 35.01
CA THR A 39 2.24 1.80 34.49
C THR A 39 1.59 0.75 35.40
N TYR A 40 0.78 -0.12 34.80
CA TYR A 40 0.08 -1.22 35.45
C TYR A 40 0.60 -2.57 34.95
N ARG A 41 1.08 -3.42 35.87
CA ARG A 41 1.53 -4.79 35.55
C ARG A 41 0.33 -5.72 35.39
N LEU A 42 0.25 -6.40 34.26
CA LEU A 42 -0.83 -7.33 33.95
C LEU A 42 -0.59 -8.68 34.67
N GLY A 43 -1.57 -9.08 35.48
CA GLY A 43 -1.67 -10.44 36.00
C GLY A 43 -2.39 -11.37 35.02
N SER A 44 -2.90 -12.50 35.51
CA SER A 44 -3.65 -13.49 34.72
C SER A 44 -5.10 -13.08 34.40
N SER A 45 -5.61 -12.03 35.03
CA SER A 45 -6.98 -11.52 34.83
C SER A 45 -7.09 -10.53 33.66
N LYS A 46 -8.31 -10.37 33.15
CA LYS A 46 -8.61 -9.40 32.08
C LYS A 46 -8.60 -7.97 32.65
N VAL A 47 -7.92 -7.06 31.96
CA VAL A 47 -7.90 -5.63 32.29
C VAL A 47 -8.60 -4.85 31.18
N ARG A 48 -9.51 -3.94 31.55
CA ARG A 48 -10.30 -3.14 30.61
C ARG A 48 -9.88 -1.67 30.70
N VAL A 49 -9.49 -1.08 29.57
CA VAL A 49 -9.12 0.32 29.46
C VAL A 49 -10.13 1.03 28.54
N PRO A 50 -10.80 2.11 28.98
CA PRO A 50 -11.72 2.88 28.14
C PRO A 50 -11.07 3.39 26.85
N LEU A 51 -11.83 3.44 25.74
CA LEU A 51 -11.30 3.83 24.42
C LEU A 51 -10.81 5.28 24.34
N ASP A 52 -11.18 6.14 25.29
CA ASP A 52 -10.78 7.54 25.39
C ASP A 52 -9.52 7.77 26.25
N SER A 53 -8.91 6.71 26.80
CA SER A 53 -7.74 6.78 27.71
C SER A 53 -6.43 7.28 27.07
N GLY A 54 -6.45 7.68 25.80
CA GLY A 54 -5.26 8.13 25.07
C GLY A 54 -4.35 6.97 24.62
N PRO A 55 -3.14 7.29 24.14
CA PRO A 55 -2.15 6.30 23.73
C PRO A 55 -1.65 5.43 24.90
N ILE A 56 -1.38 4.16 24.61
CA ILE A 56 -0.99 3.14 25.59
C ILE A 56 0.37 2.56 25.18
N GLU A 57 1.33 2.52 26.11
CA GLU A 57 2.54 1.72 25.98
C GLU A 57 2.26 0.31 26.48
N ILE A 58 2.62 -0.69 25.68
CA ILE A 58 2.58 -2.10 26.00
C ILE A 58 4.03 -2.56 26.18
N SER A 59 4.35 -3.11 27.34
CA SER A 59 5.64 -3.75 27.60
C SER A 59 5.46 -5.27 27.69
N LEU A 60 6.32 -6.01 26.99
CA LEU A 60 6.34 -7.47 26.92
C LEU A 60 7.70 -8.00 27.39
N GLY A 61 7.72 -9.19 27.99
CA GLY A 61 8.94 -9.90 28.37
C GLY A 61 9.79 -9.10 29.36
N MET A 62 9.25 -8.77 30.54
CA MET A 62 9.95 -7.97 31.56
C MET A 62 10.46 -6.58 31.10
N ASN A 63 9.78 -5.96 30.12
CA ASN A 63 10.13 -4.69 29.46
C ASN A 63 11.22 -4.77 28.38
N ASP A 64 11.57 -5.97 27.92
CA ASP A 64 12.53 -6.15 26.81
C ASP A 64 11.97 -5.67 25.47
N LYS A 65 10.64 -5.72 25.30
CA LYS A 65 9.97 -5.13 24.13
C LYS A 65 8.92 -4.12 24.55
N ARG A 66 8.95 -2.94 23.92
CA ARG A 66 7.91 -1.91 24.03
C ARG A 66 7.20 -1.76 22.70
N LEU A 67 5.88 -1.65 22.74
CA LEU A 67 5.01 -1.35 21.61
C LEU A 67 4.06 -0.23 22.01
N HIS A 68 3.68 0.62 21.07
CA HIS A 68 2.73 1.70 21.29
C HIS A 68 1.41 1.40 20.59
N LEU A 69 0.32 1.53 21.33
CA LEU A 69 -1.06 1.38 20.88
C LEU A 69 -1.76 2.74 20.91
N TYR A 70 -2.18 3.25 19.75
CA TYR A 70 -2.88 4.53 19.66
C TYR A 70 -4.08 4.50 18.70
N PRO A 71 -5.07 5.39 18.88
CA PRO A 71 -6.18 5.51 17.96
C PRO A 71 -5.70 5.86 16.56
N GLU A 72 -6.19 5.13 15.55
CA GLU A 72 -5.92 5.45 14.15
C GLU A 72 -6.65 6.74 13.75
N MET A 73 -5.94 7.60 13.01
CA MET A 73 -6.43 8.92 12.62
C MET A 73 -6.23 9.15 11.13
N ARG A 74 -7.17 9.88 10.53
CA ARG A 74 -7.07 10.47 9.18
C ARG A 74 -7.11 11.99 9.27
N LEU A 75 -6.52 12.68 8.31
CA LEU A 75 -6.56 14.13 8.19
C LEU A 75 -7.65 14.55 7.21
N ASN A 76 -8.53 15.45 7.67
CA ASN A 76 -9.55 16.06 6.81
C ASN A 76 -8.95 17.18 5.94
N GLU A 77 -9.79 17.81 5.11
CA GLU A 77 -9.38 18.88 4.18
C GLU A 77 -8.70 20.08 4.87
N ARG A 78 -8.98 20.30 6.16
CA ARG A 78 -8.35 21.38 6.97
C ARG A 78 -7.07 20.90 7.69
N GLY A 79 -6.59 19.69 7.40
CA GLY A 79 -5.44 19.08 8.06
C GLY A 79 -5.70 18.65 9.52
N LYS A 80 -6.97 18.61 9.96
CA LYS A 80 -7.32 18.19 11.34
C LYS A 80 -7.46 16.67 11.41
N ALA A 81 -6.86 16.09 12.45
CA ALA A 81 -6.99 14.67 12.76
C ALA A 81 -8.40 14.26 13.20
N VAL A 82 -8.90 13.19 12.61
CA VAL A 82 -10.21 12.58 12.86
C VAL A 82 -10.00 11.09 13.13
N ARG A 83 -10.52 10.59 14.25
CA ARG A 83 -10.45 9.16 14.60
C ARG A 83 -11.43 8.34 13.75
N ASN A 84 -11.02 7.16 13.32
CA ASN A 84 -11.88 6.24 12.56
C ASN A 84 -12.37 5.03 13.39
N GLY A 85 -12.04 5.00 14.69
CA GLY A 85 -12.44 3.93 15.61
C GLY A 85 -11.54 2.70 15.60
N ASN A 86 -10.52 2.64 14.75
CA ASN A 86 -9.48 1.61 14.82
C ASN A 86 -8.35 2.04 15.76
N PHE A 87 -7.49 1.08 16.09
CA PHE A 87 -6.24 1.33 16.79
C PHE A 87 -5.06 0.69 16.05
N ILE A 88 -3.88 1.28 16.19
CA ILE A 88 -2.63 0.82 15.61
C ILE A 88 -1.66 0.44 16.72
N ILE A 89 -1.04 -0.73 16.59
CA ILE A 89 0.10 -1.18 17.38
C ILE A 89 1.34 -1.03 16.53
N SER A 90 2.30 -0.25 16.99
CA SER A 90 3.57 0.02 16.30
C SER A 90 4.76 -0.12 17.25
N ASP A 91 5.94 -0.31 16.69
CA ASP A 91 7.19 -0.29 17.45
C ASP A 91 7.77 1.12 17.48
N PRO A 92 7.83 1.79 18.65
CA PRO A 92 8.39 3.13 18.77
C PRO A 92 9.91 3.19 18.56
N SER A 93 10.60 2.04 18.60
CA SER A 93 12.04 1.96 18.33
C SER A 93 12.37 1.83 16.83
N ALA A 94 11.35 1.65 15.98
CA ALA A 94 11.55 1.57 14.54
C ALA A 94 12.14 2.89 14.01
N HIS A 95 13.15 2.78 13.13
CA HIS A 95 13.84 3.96 12.60
C HIS A 95 12.88 4.84 11.77
N PRO A 96 12.68 6.12 12.09
CA PRO A 96 11.68 6.97 11.42
C PRO A 96 11.89 7.14 9.91
N GLY A 97 13.13 6.96 9.41
CA GLY A 97 13.49 7.02 8.00
C GLY A 97 13.51 5.67 7.27
N ARG A 98 13.06 4.59 7.90
CA ARG A 98 12.97 3.26 7.27
C ARG A 98 11.51 2.84 7.17
N ILE A 99 11.20 2.06 6.14
CA ILE A 99 9.86 1.48 5.98
C ILE A 99 9.61 0.49 7.12
N GLY A 100 8.65 0.82 7.99
CA GLY A 100 8.21 -0.03 9.10
C GLY A 100 6.87 -0.69 8.83
N GLY A 101 6.42 -1.51 9.78
CA GLY A 101 5.07 -2.09 9.77
C GLY A 101 4.30 -1.75 11.04
N PHE A 102 3.05 -2.19 11.08
CA PHE A 102 2.19 -2.09 12.26
C PHE A 102 1.10 -3.15 12.21
N LEU A 103 0.43 -3.38 13.34
CA LEU A 103 -0.80 -4.15 13.40
C LEU A 103 -1.98 -3.21 13.60
N ARG A 104 -3.09 -3.51 12.93
CA ARG A 104 -4.36 -2.81 13.16
C ARG A 104 -5.30 -3.66 14.00
N LEU A 105 -5.98 -2.99 14.91
CA LEU A 105 -7.07 -3.53 15.70
C LEU A 105 -8.36 -2.77 15.36
N THR A 106 -9.30 -3.45 14.70
CA THR A 106 -10.60 -2.89 14.30
C THR A 106 -11.68 -3.17 15.36
N PRO A 107 -12.81 -2.45 15.39
CA PRO A 107 -13.90 -2.73 16.32
C PRO A 107 -14.37 -4.18 16.28
N LYS A 108 -14.57 -4.79 17.46
CA LYS A 108 -14.99 -6.20 17.63
C LYS A 108 -13.96 -7.21 17.09
N SER A 109 -12.69 -6.82 17.01
CA SER A 109 -11.58 -7.72 16.67
C SER A 109 -10.62 -7.91 17.85
N TRP A 110 -9.66 -8.80 17.67
CA TRP A 110 -8.60 -9.06 18.64
C TRP A 110 -7.30 -9.42 17.91
N VAL A 111 -6.18 -9.25 18.60
CA VAL A 111 -4.85 -9.65 18.15
C VAL A 111 -4.11 -10.32 19.30
N SER A 112 -3.35 -11.37 18.99
CA SER A 112 -2.40 -11.99 19.93
C SER A 112 -1.00 -11.54 19.54
N LEU A 113 -0.31 -10.86 20.45
CA LEU A 113 1.08 -10.41 20.31
C LEU A 113 2.01 -11.52 20.78
N GLY A 114 2.99 -11.89 19.95
CA GLY A 114 3.99 -12.91 20.28
C GLY A 114 4.84 -13.32 19.09
N SER A 115 5.93 -14.03 19.36
CA SER A 115 6.99 -14.39 18.39
C SER A 115 6.57 -15.42 17.34
N ALA A 116 5.49 -16.19 17.57
CA ALA A 116 5.09 -17.28 16.67
C ALA A 116 4.54 -16.79 15.33
N ASP A 117 4.06 -15.55 15.24
CA ASP A 117 3.58 -14.98 13.98
C ASP A 117 4.76 -14.36 13.22
N ALA A 118 5.21 -15.02 12.15
CA ALA A 118 6.34 -14.57 11.34
C ALA A 118 6.22 -13.13 10.78
N LEU A 119 5.01 -12.63 10.54
CA LEU A 119 4.82 -11.25 10.11
C LEU A 119 5.01 -10.29 11.28
N GLN A 120 4.49 -10.64 12.47
CA GLN A 120 4.75 -9.83 13.66
C GLN A 120 6.24 -9.86 14.02
N GLN A 121 6.90 -11.01 13.92
CA GLN A 121 8.34 -11.11 14.12
C GLN A 121 9.10 -10.20 13.16
N ALA A 122 8.73 -10.16 11.87
CA ALA A 122 9.37 -9.26 10.91
C ALA A 122 9.08 -7.77 11.18
N VAL A 123 7.89 -7.44 11.70
CA VAL A 123 7.46 -6.05 11.93
C VAL A 123 7.96 -5.49 13.26
N PHE A 124 8.06 -6.33 14.29
CA PHE A 124 8.36 -5.92 15.65
C PHE A 124 9.66 -6.49 16.19
N ASP A 125 10.35 -7.39 15.48
CA ASP A 125 11.61 -8.00 15.92
C ASP A 125 11.59 -8.39 17.41
N TYR A 126 10.68 -9.31 17.76
CA TYR A 126 10.50 -9.70 19.15
C TYR A 126 11.78 -10.39 19.68
N PRO A 127 12.28 -9.99 20.87
CA PRO A 127 13.39 -10.67 21.53
C PRO A 127 12.95 -12.03 22.08
N ALA A 128 13.93 -12.88 22.43
CA ALA A 128 13.69 -14.23 22.95
C ALA A 128 12.86 -14.26 24.25
N ALA A 129 12.78 -13.16 25.00
CA ALA A 129 11.95 -13.03 26.20
C ALA A 129 10.45 -12.89 25.89
N VAL A 130 10.06 -12.68 24.63
CA VAL A 130 8.66 -12.61 24.22
C VAL A 130 8.21 -13.99 23.75
N ASP A 131 7.35 -14.62 24.55
CA ASP A 131 6.70 -15.88 24.19
C ASP A 131 5.93 -15.86 22.85
N ASP A 132 5.72 -17.07 22.31
CA ASP A 132 4.96 -17.34 21.09
C ASP A 132 3.56 -16.70 21.08
N GLU A 133 2.88 -16.71 22.24
CA GLU A 133 1.65 -15.97 22.52
C GLU A 133 1.80 -15.26 23.86
N HIS A 134 2.15 -13.99 23.83
CA HIS A 134 2.52 -13.22 25.02
C HIS A 134 1.33 -12.46 25.60
N LEU A 135 0.62 -11.70 24.76
CA LEU A 135 -0.45 -10.80 25.19
C LEU A 135 -1.58 -10.75 24.17
N VAL A 136 -2.83 -10.92 24.63
CA VAL A 136 -4.01 -10.69 23.78
C VAL A 136 -4.59 -9.31 24.03
N VAL A 137 -4.84 -8.58 22.96
CA VAL A 137 -5.53 -7.28 22.97
C VAL A 137 -6.84 -7.40 22.19
N ILE A 138 -7.95 -7.02 22.81
CA ILE A 138 -9.30 -7.13 22.25
C ILE A 138 -9.91 -5.74 22.18
N HIS A 139 -10.47 -5.37 21.03
CA HIS A 139 -11.28 -4.16 20.91
C HIS A 139 -12.75 -4.51 21.13
N SER A 140 -13.25 -4.33 22.36
CA SER A 140 -14.69 -4.45 22.65
C SER A 140 -15.45 -3.21 22.19
N ARG A 141 -16.76 -3.17 22.43
CA ARG A 141 -17.62 -2.04 22.01
C ARG A 141 -17.21 -0.72 22.68
N ASP A 142 -16.67 -0.80 23.89
CA ASP A 142 -16.52 0.31 24.83
C ASP A 142 -15.12 0.39 25.48
N ALA A 143 -14.25 -0.60 25.25
CA ALA A 143 -12.94 -0.67 25.88
C ALA A 143 -11.93 -1.48 25.03
N LEU A 144 -10.65 -1.25 25.30
CA LEU A 144 -9.57 -2.17 24.98
C LEU A 144 -9.41 -3.14 26.14
N VAL A 145 -9.39 -4.44 25.86
CA VAL A 145 -9.24 -5.49 26.88
C VAL A 145 -7.90 -6.19 26.68
N PHE A 146 -7.09 -6.19 27.73
CA PHE A 146 -5.77 -6.80 27.76
C PHE A 146 -5.82 -8.09 28.58
N ARG A 147 -5.20 -9.15 28.07
CA ARG A 147 -5.06 -10.42 28.77
C ARG A 147 -3.65 -10.96 28.58
N ASN A 148 -2.86 -10.95 29.64
CA ASN A 148 -1.54 -11.58 29.65
C ASN A 148 -1.70 -13.11 29.54
N LEU A 149 -0.89 -13.73 28.69
CA LEU A 149 -0.81 -15.18 28.52
C LEU A 149 0.55 -15.75 28.95
N SER A 150 1.51 -14.87 29.23
CA SER A 150 2.91 -15.21 29.51
C SER A 150 3.27 -15.04 30.98
N ASP A 151 4.08 -15.98 31.49
CA ASP A 151 4.71 -15.87 32.81
C ASP A 151 5.93 -14.92 32.81
N ALA A 152 6.47 -14.58 31.63
CA ALA A 152 7.52 -13.56 31.46
C ALA A 152 6.99 -12.13 31.67
N GLY A 153 5.68 -11.97 31.83
CA GLY A 153 5.04 -10.76 32.31
C GLY A 153 4.83 -9.68 31.24
N ALA A 154 3.70 -9.00 31.34
CA ALA A 154 3.33 -7.86 30.52
C ALA A 154 2.87 -6.68 31.37
N ALA A 155 3.01 -5.46 30.85
CA ALA A 155 2.51 -4.25 31.49
C ALA A 155 1.91 -3.29 30.47
N ILE A 156 1.00 -2.43 30.92
CA ILE A 156 0.44 -1.34 30.13
C ILE A 156 0.59 -0.02 30.88
N GLY A 157 0.86 1.07 30.18
CA GLY A 157 0.99 2.40 30.78
C GLY A 157 0.63 3.51 29.80
N PRO A 158 0.61 4.78 30.23
CA PRO A 158 0.45 5.90 29.32
C PRO A 158 1.64 5.98 28.34
N ALA A 159 1.37 6.17 27.05
CA ALA A 159 2.40 6.47 26.05
C ALA A 159 2.42 7.95 25.70
N VAL A 160 3.62 8.48 25.44
CA VAL A 160 3.79 9.79 24.82
C VAL A 160 3.92 9.58 23.32
N VAL A 161 2.95 10.07 22.56
CA VAL A 161 2.98 10.02 21.08
C VAL A 161 3.16 11.44 20.57
N ALA A 162 4.05 11.61 19.59
CA ALA A 162 4.26 12.88 18.92
C ALA A 162 2.97 13.37 18.22
N ASP A 163 2.81 14.69 18.09
CA ASP A 163 1.69 15.26 17.34
C ASP A 163 1.77 14.83 15.86
N ILE A 164 0.90 13.90 15.48
CA ILE A 164 0.84 13.32 14.13
C ILE A 164 0.57 14.41 13.08
N SER A 165 -0.23 15.44 13.41
CA SER A 165 -0.54 16.51 12.47
C SER A 165 0.71 17.33 12.14
N ALA A 166 1.48 17.68 13.18
CA ALA A 166 2.75 18.38 13.01
C ALA A 166 3.80 17.52 12.30
N ALA A 167 3.90 16.23 12.66
CA ALA A 167 4.84 15.29 12.04
C ALA A 167 4.58 15.14 10.53
N ARG A 168 3.31 15.01 10.12
CA ARG A 168 2.92 14.84 8.72
C ARG A 168 2.98 16.11 7.88
N GLY A 169 2.86 17.29 8.50
CA GLY A 169 2.95 18.57 7.79
C GLY A 169 4.28 18.76 7.04
N SER A 170 5.40 18.25 7.57
CA SER A 170 6.69 18.27 6.87
C SER A 170 6.67 17.43 5.58
N ARG A 171 6.05 16.25 5.63
CA ARG A 171 5.91 15.32 4.50
C ARG A 171 5.04 15.89 3.40
N PHE A 172 3.95 16.57 3.73
CA PHE A 172 3.10 17.23 2.72
C PHE A 172 3.83 18.36 2.00
N ARG A 173 4.62 19.16 2.72
CA ARG A 173 5.49 20.18 2.09
C ARG A 173 6.52 19.54 1.18
N ARG A 174 7.15 18.43 1.62
CA ARG A 174 8.12 17.69 0.80
C ARG A 174 7.46 17.11 -0.45
N LEU A 175 6.30 16.49 -0.31
CA LEU A 175 5.52 15.93 -1.42
C LEU A 175 5.12 17.01 -2.43
N ARG A 176 4.68 18.19 -1.96
CA ARG A 176 4.42 19.36 -2.82
C ARG A 176 5.65 19.76 -3.65
N GLN A 177 6.82 19.81 -3.04
CA GLN A 177 8.07 20.13 -3.75
C GLN A 177 8.43 19.08 -4.79
N VAL A 178 8.32 17.80 -4.44
CA VAL A 178 8.60 16.66 -5.34
C VAL A 178 7.66 16.67 -6.54
N LEU A 179 6.39 16.98 -6.31
CA LEU A 179 5.38 17.06 -7.36
C LEU A 179 5.41 18.38 -8.13
N GLY A 180 6.29 19.32 -7.79
CA GLY A 180 6.48 20.57 -8.52
C GLY A 180 5.41 21.64 -8.27
N GLY A 181 4.74 21.63 -7.10
CA GLY A 181 3.80 22.66 -6.69
C GLY A 181 2.42 22.13 -6.28
N PRO A 182 1.34 22.92 -6.46
CA PRO A 182 -0.01 22.52 -6.07
C PRO A 182 -0.50 21.28 -6.83
N ILE A 183 -1.45 20.59 -6.24
CA ILE A 183 -2.14 19.44 -6.81
C ILE A 183 -3.28 19.94 -7.69
N GLY A 184 -3.06 19.92 -9.00
CA GLY A 184 -4.02 20.35 -10.01
C GLY A 184 -3.57 19.94 -11.41
N LEU A 185 -4.52 20.01 -12.35
CA LEU A 185 -4.27 19.67 -13.75
C LEU A 185 -3.19 20.57 -14.34
N LEU A 186 -2.28 19.98 -15.12
CA LEU A 186 -1.36 20.77 -15.94
C LEU A 186 -2.10 21.55 -17.02
N PRO A 187 -1.51 22.64 -17.55
CA PRO A 187 -1.91 23.17 -18.84
C PRO A 187 -1.67 22.15 -19.97
N PRO A 188 -2.43 22.18 -21.08
CA PRO A 188 -2.31 21.21 -22.18
C PRO A 188 -0.88 21.06 -22.74
N THR A 189 -0.19 22.17 -22.98
CA THR A 189 1.19 22.15 -23.51
C THR A 189 2.16 21.47 -22.55
N ALA A 190 2.12 21.84 -21.26
CA ALA A 190 3.00 21.24 -20.25
C ALA A 190 2.71 19.75 -20.03
N ALA A 191 1.45 19.32 -20.13
CA ALA A 191 1.10 17.91 -20.07
C ALA A 191 1.63 17.12 -21.27
N LEU A 192 1.57 17.70 -22.48
CA LEU A 192 2.11 17.09 -23.68
C LEU A 192 3.63 16.93 -23.61
N GLU A 193 4.35 17.96 -23.19
CA GLU A 193 5.81 17.90 -22.97
C GLU A 193 6.15 16.81 -21.96
N LEU A 194 5.45 16.79 -20.82
CA LEU A 194 5.65 15.80 -19.76
C LEU A 194 5.51 14.36 -20.26
N ILE A 195 4.42 14.03 -20.96
CA ILE A 195 4.19 12.65 -21.42
C ILE A 195 5.16 12.25 -22.53
N GLN A 196 5.58 13.18 -23.40
CA GLN A 196 6.57 12.90 -24.44
C GLN A 196 7.94 12.57 -23.83
N GLU A 197 8.36 13.31 -22.80
CA GLU A 197 9.57 13.00 -22.04
C GLU A 197 9.48 11.64 -21.36
N VAL A 198 8.33 11.33 -20.75
CA VAL A 198 8.09 10.01 -20.13
C VAL A 198 8.18 8.89 -21.16
N ASN A 199 7.57 9.05 -22.33
CA ASN A 199 7.64 8.05 -23.41
C ASN A 199 9.08 7.84 -23.88
N GLY A 200 9.86 8.92 -24.04
CA GLY A 200 11.28 8.85 -24.34
C GLY A 200 12.06 8.03 -23.30
N LEU A 201 11.77 8.25 -22.02
CA LEU A 201 12.37 7.52 -20.90
C LEU A 201 11.96 6.04 -20.87
N MET A 202 10.67 5.75 -21.06
CA MET A 202 10.09 4.40 -20.98
C MET A 202 10.64 3.43 -22.04
N ARG A 203 11.16 3.94 -23.16
CA ARG A 203 11.85 3.13 -24.19
C ARG A 203 13.13 2.46 -23.67
N ASN A 204 13.71 3.00 -22.61
CA ASN A 204 14.93 2.54 -21.96
C ASN A 204 14.73 2.36 -20.44
N ASP A 205 13.53 1.95 -20.04
CA ASP A 205 13.17 1.90 -18.62
C ASP A 205 14.09 0.97 -17.81
N ALA A 206 14.41 1.39 -16.60
CA ALA A 206 15.30 0.64 -15.72
C ALA A 206 14.71 -0.74 -15.39
N TYR A 207 15.59 -1.72 -15.20
CA TYR A 207 15.22 -3.09 -14.80
C TYR A 207 14.33 -3.84 -15.78
N ARG A 208 14.23 -3.36 -17.02
CA ARG A 208 13.36 -3.95 -18.04
C ARG A 208 14.18 -4.57 -19.16
N PRO A 209 14.26 -5.92 -19.22
CA PRO A 209 14.94 -6.59 -20.31
C PRO A 209 14.36 -6.19 -21.67
N ARG A 210 15.24 -6.07 -22.67
CA ARG A 210 14.82 -5.82 -24.06
C ARG A 210 14.34 -7.09 -24.71
N SER A 211 13.34 -6.94 -25.56
CA SER A 211 12.93 -7.97 -26.50
C SER A 211 14.00 -8.22 -27.57
N ASP A 212 13.81 -9.27 -28.34
CA ASP A 212 14.61 -9.61 -29.51
C ASP A 212 14.57 -8.55 -30.63
N LEU A 213 13.50 -7.75 -30.69
CA LEU A 213 13.38 -6.56 -31.54
C LEU A 213 14.03 -5.30 -30.94
N GLY A 214 14.71 -5.40 -29.79
CA GLY A 214 15.31 -4.27 -29.10
C GLY A 214 14.31 -3.34 -28.38
N MET A 215 13.02 -3.69 -28.40
CA MET A 215 11.94 -2.95 -27.73
C MET A 215 11.93 -3.26 -26.23
N PRO A 216 11.39 -2.38 -25.38
CA PRO A 216 11.29 -2.69 -23.95
C PRO A 216 10.27 -3.82 -23.73
N GLY A 217 10.66 -4.87 -22.99
CA GLY A 217 9.92 -6.13 -22.89
C GLY A 217 8.68 -6.12 -21.98
N GLY A 218 7.98 -7.25 -21.88
CA GLY A 218 6.78 -7.35 -21.01
C GLY A 218 7.06 -7.52 -19.52
N LEU A 219 8.32 -7.72 -19.13
CA LEU A 219 8.73 -8.05 -17.77
C LEU A 219 9.56 -6.93 -17.14
N LEU A 220 9.24 -6.56 -15.91
CA LEU A 220 10.03 -5.68 -15.04
C LEU A 220 10.69 -6.52 -13.94
N LEU A 221 12.02 -6.49 -13.83
CA LEU A 221 12.80 -7.31 -12.89
C LEU A 221 13.37 -6.45 -11.76
N LEU A 222 12.57 -6.19 -10.73
CA LEU A 222 12.98 -5.34 -9.61
C LEU A 222 14.09 -6.04 -8.79
N PRO A 223 15.24 -5.38 -8.54
CA PRO A 223 16.30 -5.96 -7.72
C PRO A 223 15.82 -6.21 -6.28
N ARG A 224 16.26 -7.32 -5.66
CA ARG A 224 15.92 -7.66 -4.28
C ARG A 224 16.32 -6.57 -3.26
N SER A 225 17.38 -5.81 -3.55
CA SER A 225 17.83 -4.70 -2.70
C SER A 225 16.86 -3.51 -2.68
N VAL A 226 15.93 -3.43 -3.63
CA VAL A 226 14.93 -2.37 -3.72
C VAL A 226 13.63 -2.85 -3.10
N THR A 227 13.14 -2.14 -2.09
CA THR A 227 11.87 -2.42 -1.41
C THR A 227 10.69 -2.06 -2.31
N PRO A 228 9.82 -3.01 -2.70
CA PRO A 228 8.63 -2.67 -3.46
C PRO A 228 7.63 -1.92 -2.59
N ILE A 229 6.94 -0.94 -3.15
CA ILE A 229 5.72 -0.33 -2.63
C ILE A 229 4.66 -0.60 -3.69
N LEU A 230 3.93 -1.70 -3.53
CA LEU A 230 2.94 -2.15 -4.50
C LEU A 230 1.59 -1.52 -4.20
N VAL A 231 1.02 -0.86 -5.20
CA VAL A 231 -0.34 -0.33 -5.24
C VAL A 231 -1.04 -0.88 -6.47
N ALA A 232 -2.35 -1.14 -6.40
CA ALA A 232 -3.12 -1.68 -7.52
C ALA A 232 -4.07 -0.61 -8.07
N ASP A 233 -5.19 -1.07 -8.64
CA ASP A 233 -6.24 -0.28 -9.27
C ASP A 233 -6.51 0.99 -8.44
N MET A 234 -6.31 2.16 -9.05
CA MET A 234 -6.53 3.46 -8.38
C MET A 234 -7.76 4.18 -8.92
N HIS A 235 -8.20 3.93 -10.15
CA HIS A 235 -9.45 4.45 -10.70
C HIS A 235 -9.72 5.93 -10.38
N GLY A 236 -8.73 6.79 -10.65
CA GLY A 236 -8.80 8.23 -10.43
C GLY A 236 -8.76 8.69 -8.96
N GLN A 237 -8.48 7.81 -7.99
CA GLN A 237 -8.37 8.19 -6.57
C GLN A 237 -7.02 8.87 -6.28
N VAL A 238 -6.92 10.16 -6.59
CA VAL A 238 -5.70 10.97 -6.41
C VAL A 238 -5.19 10.94 -4.97
N ASP A 239 -6.08 11.14 -3.99
CA ASP A 239 -5.71 11.16 -2.57
C ASP A 239 -5.21 9.81 -2.05
N ASN A 240 -5.51 8.70 -2.73
CA ASN A 240 -4.98 7.39 -2.36
C ASN A 240 -3.48 7.31 -2.68
N LEU A 241 -3.05 7.75 -3.87
CA LEU A 241 -1.62 7.85 -4.22
C LEU A 241 -0.89 8.80 -3.27
N LEU A 242 -1.44 9.99 -3.04
CA LEU A 242 -0.83 10.99 -2.18
C LEU A 242 -0.75 10.54 -0.72
N THR A 243 -1.79 9.84 -0.23
CA THR A 243 -1.78 9.20 1.08
C THR A 243 -0.61 8.23 1.15
N VAL A 244 -0.50 7.28 0.22
CA VAL A 244 0.62 6.32 0.19
C VAL A 244 1.97 7.04 0.22
N LEU A 245 2.20 8.04 -0.63
CA LEU A 245 3.48 8.76 -0.65
C LEU A 245 3.78 9.53 0.65
N SER A 246 2.76 9.96 1.40
CA SER A 246 2.92 10.71 2.66
C SER A 246 2.99 9.82 3.91
N GLN A 247 2.68 8.54 3.78
CA GLN A 247 2.66 7.56 4.87
C GLN A 247 4.01 6.85 5.00
N ASN A 248 4.30 6.35 6.21
CA ASN A 248 5.54 5.60 6.48
C ASN A 248 6.80 6.39 6.04
N ALA A 249 7.91 5.74 5.73
CA ALA A 249 9.07 6.37 5.08
C ALA A 249 9.04 6.20 3.55
N PHE A 250 7.85 6.08 2.94
CA PHE A 250 7.74 5.68 1.52
C PHE A 250 8.36 6.69 0.56
N LEU A 251 8.03 7.98 0.68
CA LEU A 251 8.65 9.01 -0.16
C LEU A 251 10.15 9.09 0.10
N ASP A 252 10.58 9.13 1.36
CA ASP A 252 12.01 9.19 1.71
C ASP A 252 12.81 8.03 1.08
N ALA A 253 12.27 6.81 1.13
CA ALA A 253 12.87 5.62 0.53
C ALA A 253 12.83 5.60 -1.01
N ILE A 254 11.88 6.29 -1.64
CA ILE A 254 11.89 6.52 -3.08
C ILE A 254 12.99 7.53 -3.45
N GLU A 255 13.14 8.60 -2.65
CA GLU A 255 14.13 9.65 -2.89
C GLU A 255 15.57 9.17 -2.71
N ASP A 256 15.83 8.30 -1.72
CA ASP A 256 17.15 7.70 -1.48
C ASP A 256 17.46 6.50 -2.40
N GLY A 257 16.45 6.02 -3.14
CA GLY A 257 16.55 4.92 -4.09
C GLY A 257 16.47 3.51 -3.49
N SER A 258 16.19 3.37 -2.19
CA SER A 258 16.07 2.10 -1.48
C SER A 258 14.70 1.41 -1.67
N ALA A 259 13.68 2.14 -2.13
CA ALA A 259 12.36 1.63 -2.45
C ALA A 259 11.87 2.04 -3.85
N ALA A 260 10.90 1.31 -4.37
CA ALA A 260 10.25 1.61 -5.64
C ALA A 260 8.73 1.47 -5.55
N LEU A 261 8.00 2.51 -5.95
CA LEU A 261 6.57 2.49 -6.20
C LEU A 261 6.27 1.71 -7.48
N VAL A 262 5.40 0.71 -7.38
CA VAL A 262 4.92 -0.05 -8.54
C VAL A 262 3.40 -0.04 -8.55
N ILE A 263 2.82 0.57 -9.59
CA ILE A 263 1.38 0.65 -9.84
C ILE A 263 0.96 -0.52 -10.72
N LEU A 264 0.06 -1.38 -10.24
CA LEU A 264 -0.38 -2.59 -10.94
C LEU A 264 -1.56 -2.34 -11.89
N GLY A 265 -1.50 -1.26 -12.66
CA GLY A 265 -2.51 -0.92 -13.67
C GLY A 265 -3.68 -0.10 -13.15
N ASP A 266 -4.58 0.22 -14.07
CA ASP A 266 -5.90 0.81 -13.80
C ASP A 266 -5.84 2.06 -12.90
N ALA A 267 -4.92 2.97 -13.21
CA ALA A 267 -4.92 4.28 -12.58
C ALA A 267 -6.11 5.14 -13.05
N VAL A 268 -6.57 4.94 -14.28
CA VAL A 268 -7.63 5.74 -14.91
C VAL A 268 -9.02 5.12 -14.74
N HIS A 269 -10.04 5.89 -15.15
CA HIS A 269 -11.46 5.56 -15.14
C HIS A 269 -12.04 5.49 -13.72
N CYS A 270 -12.69 6.58 -13.30
CA CYS A 270 -13.36 6.64 -12.00
C CYS A 270 -14.38 5.50 -11.85
N GLU A 271 -14.35 4.85 -10.69
CA GLU A 271 -15.27 3.75 -10.35
C GLU A 271 -16.26 4.10 -9.23
N VAL A 272 -16.26 5.35 -8.77
CA VAL A 272 -17.21 5.81 -7.75
C VAL A 272 -18.61 5.89 -8.36
N ASP A 273 -19.60 5.32 -7.66
CA ASP A 273 -21.00 5.32 -8.06
C ASP A 273 -21.49 6.73 -8.39
N GLY A 274 -22.09 6.90 -9.58
CA GLY A 274 -22.56 8.21 -10.07
C GLY A 274 -21.48 9.07 -10.77
N HIS A 275 -20.20 8.73 -10.65
CA HIS A 275 -19.08 9.50 -11.19
C HIS A 275 -18.32 8.79 -12.32
N LEU A 276 -18.85 7.69 -12.86
CA LEU A 276 -18.20 6.88 -13.91
C LEU A 276 -17.84 7.65 -15.20
N ARG A 277 -18.48 8.81 -15.43
CA ARG A 277 -18.22 9.69 -16.58
C ARG A 277 -17.08 10.69 -16.34
N GLU A 278 -16.62 10.85 -15.11
CA GLU A 278 -15.64 11.86 -14.75
C GLU A 278 -14.22 11.40 -15.09
N MET A 279 -13.53 12.19 -15.93
CA MET A 279 -12.18 11.89 -16.41
C MET A 279 -11.10 12.83 -15.86
N GLN A 280 -11.49 13.92 -15.20
CA GLN A 280 -10.52 14.90 -14.68
C GLN A 280 -9.59 14.32 -13.63
N SER A 281 -10.12 13.51 -12.69
CA SER A 281 -9.31 12.85 -11.68
C SER A 281 -8.34 11.83 -12.28
N SER A 282 -8.72 11.19 -13.39
CA SER A 282 -7.82 10.32 -14.18
C SER A 282 -6.69 11.11 -14.83
N MET A 283 -6.99 12.27 -15.44
CA MET A 283 -5.95 13.15 -16.01
C MET A 283 -4.98 13.65 -14.93
N LEU A 284 -5.51 14.09 -13.78
CA LEU A 284 -4.69 14.57 -12.67
C LEU A 284 -3.79 13.46 -12.13
N LEU A 285 -4.34 12.26 -11.92
CA LEU A 285 -3.54 11.14 -11.43
C LEU A 285 -2.42 10.77 -12.42
N MET A 286 -2.68 10.78 -13.73
CA MET A 286 -1.65 10.54 -14.74
C MET A 286 -0.58 11.64 -14.76
N ASP A 287 -0.95 12.92 -14.64
CA ASP A 287 0.01 14.03 -14.51
C ASP A 287 0.96 13.79 -13.33
N LEU A 288 0.43 13.38 -12.17
CA LEU A 288 1.24 13.10 -10.97
C LEU A 288 2.15 11.88 -11.17
N ILE A 289 1.64 10.80 -11.73
CA ILE A 289 2.43 9.58 -12.04
C ILE A 289 3.58 9.92 -13.00
N PHE A 290 3.33 10.72 -14.03
CA PHE A 290 4.36 11.13 -14.99
C PHE A 290 5.44 12.01 -14.35
N ARG A 291 5.06 12.98 -13.51
CA ARG A 291 6.02 13.78 -12.74
C ARG A 291 6.89 12.89 -11.85
N LEU A 292 6.28 11.93 -11.16
CA LEU A 292 7.00 10.96 -10.34
C LEU A 292 7.93 10.08 -11.17
N LYS A 293 7.50 9.61 -12.35
CA LYS A 293 8.32 8.79 -13.26
C LYS A 293 9.54 9.54 -13.77
N LEU A 294 9.39 10.80 -14.19
CA LEU A 294 10.54 11.61 -14.61
C LEU A 294 11.47 11.92 -13.45
N ARG A 295 10.92 12.18 -12.26
CA ARG A 295 11.72 12.52 -11.08
C ARG A 295 12.51 11.33 -10.56
N PHE A 296 11.91 10.15 -10.56
CA PHE A 296 12.49 8.92 -10.00
C PHE A 296 12.42 7.76 -11.01
N PRO A 297 13.19 7.83 -12.10
CA PRO A 297 13.03 6.90 -13.23
C PRO A 297 13.37 5.45 -12.89
N ARG A 298 14.15 5.23 -11.82
CA ARG A 298 14.53 3.90 -11.32
C ARG A 298 13.69 3.44 -10.13
N GLN A 299 12.73 4.23 -9.67
CA GLN A 299 11.92 3.94 -8.47
C GLN A 299 10.43 4.03 -8.70
N VAL A 300 9.95 4.57 -9.83
CA VAL A 300 8.52 4.63 -10.13
C VAL A 300 8.25 3.80 -11.37
N PHE A 301 7.36 2.83 -11.24
CA PHE A 301 6.99 1.91 -12.32
C PHE A 301 5.48 1.76 -12.41
N TYR A 302 5.00 1.59 -13.62
CA TYR A 302 3.59 1.38 -13.94
C TYR A 302 3.49 0.09 -14.77
N VAL A 303 2.68 -0.86 -14.33
CA VAL A 303 2.36 -2.11 -15.05
C VAL A 303 1.00 -1.94 -15.71
N ARG A 304 0.82 -2.47 -16.92
CA ARG A 304 -0.40 -2.34 -17.71
C ARG A 304 -1.56 -3.10 -17.09
N GLY A 305 -2.68 -2.40 -16.90
CA GLY A 305 -4.00 -2.94 -16.63
C GLY A 305 -4.93 -2.91 -17.83
N ASN A 306 -6.17 -3.36 -17.65
CA ASN A 306 -7.14 -3.42 -18.75
C ASN A 306 -7.78 -2.06 -19.05
N HIS A 307 -7.80 -1.14 -18.09
CA HIS A 307 -8.27 0.24 -18.29
C HIS A 307 -7.23 1.11 -19.01
N ASP A 308 -5.99 0.64 -19.16
CA ASP A 308 -4.87 1.33 -19.81
C ASP A 308 -4.91 1.18 -21.34
N SER A 309 -6.04 1.56 -21.93
CA SER A 309 -6.26 1.69 -23.37
C SER A 309 -7.46 2.60 -23.67
N PHE A 310 -7.77 2.75 -24.96
CA PHE A 310 -8.96 3.45 -25.45
C PHE A 310 -10.01 2.47 -26.02
N SER A 311 -9.93 1.19 -25.66
CA SER A 311 -10.82 0.16 -26.19
C SER A 311 -12.29 0.46 -25.85
N GLU A 312 -13.18 0.17 -26.80
CA GLU A 312 -14.64 0.21 -26.59
C GLU A 312 -15.12 -0.86 -25.60
N ASP A 313 -14.34 -1.93 -25.41
CA ASP A 313 -14.61 -2.98 -24.42
C ASP A 313 -14.48 -2.49 -22.97
N ILE A 314 -13.83 -1.34 -22.76
CA ILE A 314 -13.76 -0.71 -21.44
C ILE A 314 -15.06 0.04 -21.20
N ALA A 315 -16.04 -0.68 -20.68
CA ALA A 315 -17.33 -0.15 -20.32
C ALA A 315 -17.76 -0.59 -18.91
N LYS A 316 -18.42 0.32 -18.18
CA LYS A 316 -18.98 0.06 -16.86
C LYS A 316 -20.36 0.67 -16.75
N ASP A 317 -21.34 -0.13 -16.34
CA ASP A 317 -22.76 0.27 -16.23
C ASP A 317 -23.30 0.98 -17.49
N GLY A 318 -22.92 0.48 -18.67
CA GLY A 318 -23.32 1.03 -19.97
C GLY A 318 -22.56 2.32 -20.37
N ILE A 319 -21.62 2.80 -19.55
CA ILE A 319 -20.75 3.93 -19.87
C ILE A 319 -19.49 3.41 -20.57
N PRO A 320 -19.24 3.77 -21.85
CA PRO A 320 -18.04 3.35 -22.57
C PRO A 320 -16.84 4.20 -22.14
N GLN A 321 -16.28 3.90 -20.97
CA GLN A 321 -15.23 4.70 -20.34
C GLN A 321 -13.98 4.84 -21.22
N GLY A 322 -13.59 3.81 -21.98
CA GLY A 322 -12.43 3.89 -22.89
C GLY A 322 -12.61 4.91 -24.02
N LEU A 323 -13.80 4.96 -24.63
CA LEU A 323 -14.12 5.94 -25.67
C LEU A 323 -14.28 7.35 -25.09
N LEU A 324 -14.91 7.46 -23.92
CA LEU A 324 -15.04 8.73 -23.21
C LEU A 324 -13.67 9.27 -22.81
N TRP A 325 -12.75 8.42 -22.38
CA TRP A 325 -11.38 8.80 -22.05
C TRP A 325 -10.63 9.36 -23.25
N ALA A 326 -10.71 8.70 -24.41
CA ALA A 326 -10.11 9.19 -25.65
C ALA A 326 -10.68 10.56 -26.05
N LYS A 327 -12.00 10.73 -25.95
CA LYS A 327 -12.68 11.99 -26.25
C LYS A 327 -12.22 13.12 -25.31
N GLU A 328 -12.25 12.89 -24.01
CA GLU A 328 -11.90 13.90 -23.01
C GLU A 328 -10.41 14.31 -23.11
N LEU A 329 -9.51 13.36 -23.36
CA LEU A 329 -8.11 13.70 -23.64
C LEU A 329 -7.96 14.54 -24.91
N SER A 330 -8.66 14.18 -26.00
CA SER A 330 -8.61 14.97 -27.23
C SER A 330 -9.13 16.38 -27.02
N ASP A 331 -10.25 16.54 -26.31
CA ASP A 331 -10.90 17.83 -26.10
C ASP A 331 -10.11 18.72 -25.11
N GLN A 332 -9.59 18.15 -24.02
CA GLN A 332 -8.91 18.93 -22.97
C GLN A 332 -7.39 19.05 -23.17
N ARG A 333 -6.74 18.08 -23.83
CA ARG A 333 -5.27 18.03 -24.00
C ARG A 333 -4.81 18.06 -25.46
N GLY A 334 -5.72 17.89 -26.40
CA GLY A 334 -5.42 17.86 -27.84
C GLY A 334 -5.05 16.48 -28.36
N THR A 335 -5.18 16.31 -29.68
CA THR A 335 -4.95 15.02 -30.38
C THR A 335 -3.51 14.53 -30.28
N ALA A 336 -2.53 15.43 -30.17
CA ALA A 336 -1.13 15.07 -29.97
C ALA A 336 -0.91 14.37 -28.62
N TYR A 337 -1.57 14.87 -27.55
CA TYR A 337 -1.52 14.24 -26.24
C TYR A 337 -2.19 12.87 -26.26
N LEU A 338 -3.35 12.75 -26.90
CA LEU A 338 -4.04 11.46 -27.06
C LEU A 338 -3.12 10.39 -27.68
N ARG A 339 -2.40 10.75 -28.76
CA ARG A 339 -1.42 9.85 -29.40
C ARG A 339 -0.25 9.50 -28.48
N ALA A 340 0.27 10.48 -27.75
CA ALA A 340 1.34 10.24 -26.78
C ALA A 340 0.87 9.32 -25.64
N MET A 341 -0.39 9.43 -25.21
CA MET A 341 -0.98 8.53 -24.21
C MET A 341 -1.16 7.11 -24.76
N GLU A 342 -1.54 6.98 -26.03
CA GLU A 342 -1.61 5.68 -26.70
C GLU A 342 -0.23 4.99 -26.79
N GLU A 343 0.81 5.77 -27.07
CA GLU A 343 2.20 5.32 -27.02
C GLU A 343 2.62 4.91 -25.61
N PHE A 344 2.31 5.72 -24.59
CA PHE A 344 2.58 5.41 -23.19
C PHE A 344 2.00 4.03 -22.81
N TYR A 345 0.73 3.79 -23.13
CA TYR A 345 0.09 2.50 -22.87
C TYR A 345 0.75 1.32 -23.59
N ARG A 346 1.23 1.52 -24.83
CA ARG A 346 2.02 0.48 -25.54
C ARG A 346 3.38 0.23 -24.90
N LEU A 347 3.95 1.23 -24.26
CA LEU A 347 5.24 1.11 -23.57
C LEU A 347 5.12 0.45 -22.21
N LEU A 348 3.95 0.22 -21.60
CA LEU A 348 3.88 -0.38 -20.26
C LEU A 348 4.34 -1.86 -20.22
N PRO A 349 5.10 -2.31 -19.19
CA PRO A 349 5.29 -3.73 -18.89
C PRO A 349 3.99 -4.38 -18.36
N TYR A 350 3.94 -5.71 -18.26
CA TYR A 350 2.74 -6.47 -17.87
C TYR A 350 2.91 -7.27 -16.58
N ILE A 351 4.15 -7.59 -16.21
CA ILE A 351 4.50 -8.31 -14.99
C ILE A 351 5.70 -7.63 -14.34
N VAL A 352 5.66 -7.50 -13.01
CA VAL A 352 6.83 -7.20 -12.19
C VAL A 352 7.22 -8.44 -11.39
N SER A 353 8.52 -8.71 -11.29
CA SER A 353 9.06 -9.81 -10.50
C SER A 353 10.33 -9.37 -9.77
N SER A 354 10.51 -9.92 -8.58
CA SER A 354 11.73 -9.94 -7.78
C SER A 354 11.97 -11.39 -7.35
N ASP A 355 13.07 -11.68 -6.66
CA ASP A 355 13.36 -13.02 -6.13
C ASP A 355 12.32 -13.50 -5.10
N ASP A 356 11.59 -12.57 -4.49
CA ASP A 356 10.73 -12.77 -3.34
C ASP A 356 9.28 -12.28 -3.53
N PHE A 357 8.91 -11.82 -4.72
CA PHE A 357 7.51 -11.59 -5.10
C PHE A 357 7.33 -11.56 -6.63
N VAL A 358 6.10 -11.79 -7.08
CA VAL A 358 5.65 -11.51 -8.45
C VAL A 358 4.32 -10.77 -8.37
N ALA A 359 4.11 -9.80 -9.26
CA ALA A 359 2.82 -9.11 -9.38
C ALA A 359 2.49 -8.74 -10.83
N CYS A 360 1.20 -8.69 -11.13
CA CYS A 360 0.67 -8.21 -12.40
C CYS A 360 -0.72 -7.60 -12.17
N HIS A 361 -1.33 -7.04 -13.21
CA HIS A 361 -2.63 -6.42 -13.05
C HIS A 361 -3.75 -7.43 -12.71
N ALA A 362 -3.98 -8.50 -13.48
CA ALA A 362 -5.15 -9.34 -13.26
C ALA A 362 -4.85 -10.80 -12.88
N ALA A 363 -4.02 -11.50 -13.64
CA ALA A 363 -3.96 -12.96 -13.49
C ALA A 363 -2.62 -13.59 -13.76
N ALA A 364 -2.44 -14.78 -13.15
CA ALA A 364 -1.48 -15.74 -13.66
C ALA A 364 -1.94 -16.23 -15.03
N PRO A 365 -1.03 -16.31 -16.03
CA PRO A 365 -1.40 -16.76 -17.36
C PRO A 365 -1.81 -18.23 -17.32
N LYS A 366 -2.88 -18.56 -18.04
CA LYS A 366 -3.35 -19.94 -18.25
C LYS A 366 -2.47 -20.65 -19.26
N THR A 367 -1.95 -19.90 -20.23
CA THR A 367 -0.94 -20.39 -21.16
C THR A 367 0.37 -20.65 -20.40
N THR A 368 1.11 -21.68 -20.82
CA THR A 368 2.45 -21.95 -20.27
C THR A 368 3.41 -20.89 -20.78
N VAL A 369 4.01 -20.15 -19.85
CA VAL A 369 4.96 -19.07 -20.16
C VAL A 369 6.37 -19.45 -19.79
N SER A 370 7.34 -18.78 -20.42
CA SER A 370 8.75 -18.76 -20.04
C SER A 370 9.23 -17.31 -19.91
N LEU A 371 10.37 -17.09 -19.25
CA LEU A 371 10.96 -15.76 -19.15
C LEU A 371 11.19 -15.12 -20.54
N PRO A 372 11.76 -15.81 -21.56
CA PRO A 372 11.86 -15.26 -22.91
C PRO A 372 10.51 -14.87 -23.53
N MET A 373 9.43 -15.62 -23.31
CA MET A 373 8.10 -15.25 -23.81
C MET A 373 7.59 -13.96 -23.17
N LEU A 374 7.78 -13.79 -21.85
CA LEU A 374 7.38 -12.58 -21.13
C LEU A 374 8.20 -11.36 -21.55
N VAL A 375 9.50 -11.54 -21.80
CA VAL A 375 10.34 -10.48 -22.37
C VAL A 375 9.86 -10.13 -23.78
N ASN A 376 9.53 -11.12 -24.60
CA ASN A 376 9.05 -10.94 -25.98
C ASN A 376 7.51 -10.90 -26.08
N ILE A 377 6.83 -10.31 -25.10
CA ILE A 377 5.36 -10.38 -25.00
C ILE A 377 4.62 -9.86 -26.24
N HIS A 378 5.22 -8.95 -26.99
CA HIS A 378 4.69 -8.41 -28.24
C HIS A 378 4.48 -9.49 -29.34
N ARG A 379 5.18 -10.63 -29.25
CA ARG A 379 4.95 -11.81 -30.11
C ARG A 379 3.79 -12.70 -29.65
N HIS A 380 3.20 -12.40 -28.49
CA HIS A 380 2.19 -13.21 -27.81
C HIS A 380 0.99 -12.34 -27.38
N PRO A 381 0.23 -11.76 -28.33
CA PRO A 381 -0.89 -10.86 -28.01
C PRO A 381 -1.99 -11.53 -27.16
N GLU A 382 -2.19 -12.83 -27.29
CA GLU A 382 -3.11 -13.61 -26.44
C GLU A 382 -2.70 -13.60 -24.96
N LEU A 383 -1.40 -13.64 -24.69
CA LEU A 383 -0.85 -13.61 -23.33
C LEU A 383 -1.10 -12.24 -22.67
N ILE A 384 -1.07 -11.17 -23.44
CA ILE A 384 -1.41 -9.82 -22.94
C ILE A 384 -2.82 -9.82 -22.36
N LEU A 385 -3.80 -10.34 -23.09
CA LEU A 385 -5.19 -10.40 -22.66
C LEU A 385 -5.36 -11.27 -21.41
N GLU A 386 -4.63 -12.40 -21.33
CA GLU A 386 -4.66 -13.24 -20.11
C GLU A 386 -4.17 -12.48 -18.87
N LEU A 387 -3.09 -11.70 -19.00
CA LEU A 387 -2.46 -11.00 -17.86
C LEU A 387 -3.30 -9.82 -17.34
N ILE A 388 -4.07 -9.16 -18.20
CA ILE A 388 -4.81 -7.94 -17.85
C ILE A 388 -6.32 -8.15 -17.68
N ASN A 389 -6.95 -9.18 -18.25
CA ASN A 389 -8.41 -9.34 -18.19
C ASN A 389 -8.88 -10.56 -17.38
N ASN A 390 -8.03 -11.55 -17.19
CA ASN A 390 -8.50 -12.81 -16.64
C ASN A 390 -8.74 -12.71 -15.13
N ARG A 391 -9.68 -13.51 -14.62
CA ARG A 391 -10.06 -13.54 -13.22
C ARG A 391 -9.91 -14.93 -12.66
N LEU A 392 -9.86 -15.03 -11.35
CA LEU A 392 -9.74 -16.32 -10.68
C LEU A 392 -10.97 -17.20 -11.01
N ARG A 393 -10.72 -18.49 -11.27
CA ARG A 393 -11.74 -19.49 -11.54
C ARG A 393 -12.70 -19.64 -10.38
N ARG A 394 -14.01 -19.56 -10.67
CA ARG A 394 -15.10 -19.77 -9.71
C ARG A 394 -16.24 -20.54 -10.37
N PRO A 395 -17.22 -21.07 -9.63
CA PRO A 395 -18.38 -21.75 -10.23
C PRO A 395 -19.11 -20.89 -11.28
N ASN A 396 -19.22 -19.58 -11.05
CA ASN A 396 -19.80 -18.61 -11.98
C ASN A 396 -18.81 -18.06 -13.02
N ARG A 397 -17.53 -18.49 -12.99
CA ARG A 397 -16.45 -18.11 -13.91
C ARG A 397 -15.54 -19.31 -14.17
N PRO A 398 -16.02 -20.35 -14.87
CA PRO A 398 -15.28 -21.60 -15.03
C PRO A 398 -13.99 -21.46 -15.85
N GLN A 399 -13.89 -20.41 -16.68
CA GLN A 399 -12.74 -20.15 -17.54
C GLN A 399 -11.58 -19.39 -16.89
N GLY A 400 -11.72 -19.02 -15.61
CA GLY A 400 -10.69 -18.27 -14.90
C GLY A 400 -9.39 -19.05 -14.67
N TYR A 401 -8.35 -18.35 -14.21
CA TYR A 401 -7.10 -19.00 -13.80
C TYR A 401 -7.25 -19.71 -12.46
N SER A 402 -6.38 -20.68 -12.20
CA SER A 402 -6.45 -21.62 -11.09
C SER A 402 -5.17 -21.64 -10.26
N ARG A 403 -5.20 -22.37 -9.14
CA ARG A 403 -4.00 -22.69 -8.33
C ARG A 403 -2.87 -23.28 -9.17
N GLY A 404 -3.18 -24.11 -10.17
CA GLY A 404 -2.20 -24.72 -11.06
C GLY A 404 -1.45 -23.67 -11.89
N ASP A 405 -2.17 -22.63 -12.32
CA ASP A 405 -1.63 -21.54 -13.13
C ASP A 405 -0.70 -20.65 -12.31
N VAL A 406 -1.08 -20.30 -11.07
CA VAL A 406 -0.21 -19.59 -10.12
C VAL A 406 1.08 -20.37 -9.85
N LYS A 407 0.98 -21.68 -9.60
CA LYS A 407 2.16 -22.54 -9.39
C LYS A 407 3.04 -22.63 -10.64
N ARG A 408 2.45 -22.64 -11.83
CA ARG A 408 3.19 -22.66 -13.10
C ARG A 408 3.91 -21.34 -13.32
N LEU A 409 3.26 -20.19 -13.12
CA LEU A 409 3.90 -18.87 -13.23
C LEU A 409 5.13 -18.77 -12.33
N ARG A 410 5.02 -19.11 -11.04
CA ARG A 410 6.16 -19.11 -10.11
C ARG A 410 7.34 -19.95 -10.63
N ARG A 411 7.06 -21.18 -11.09
CA ARG A 411 8.08 -22.06 -11.66
C ARG A 411 8.71 -21.49 -12.93
N SER A 412 7.91 -20.91 -13.82
CA SER A 412 8.36 -20.29 -15.07
C SER A 412 9.26 -19.08 -14.85
N LEU A 413 9.13 -18.41 -13.71
CA LEU A 413 9.98 -17.31 -13.26
C LEU A 413 11.12 -17.76 -12.34
N HIS A 414 11.30 -19.08 -12.15
CA HIS A 414 12.31 -19.66 -11.25
C HIS A 414 12.18 -19.20 -9.78
N LEU A 415 10.95 -18.93 -9.33
CA LEU A 415 10.64 -18.47 -7.97
C LEU A 415 10.28 -19.64 -7.04
N ASP A 416 10.48 -19.44 -5.73
CA ASP A 416 10.02 -20.40 -4.73
C ASP A 416 8.51 -20.62 -4.81
N LYS A 417 8.05 -21.84 -4.49
CA LYS A 417 6.64 -22.24 -4.56
C LYS A 417 5.71 -21.40 -3.68
N HIS A 418 6.24 -20.78 -2.63
CA HIS A 418 5.51 -19.90 -1.71
C HIS A 418 5.75 -18.41 -1.97
N THR A 419 6.45 -18.04 -3.04
CA THR A 419 6.65 -16.64 -3.41
C THR A 419 5.31 -15.90 -3.54
N PRO A 420 5.08 -14.80 -2.82
CA PRO A 420 3.90 -13.96 -2.95
C PRO A 420 3.57 -13.62 -4.41
N PHE A 421 2.31 -13.85 -4.79
CA PHE A 421 1.76 -13.45 -6.09
C PHE A 421 0.60 -12.48 -5.87
N ILE A 422 0.79 -11.23 -6.25
CA ILE A 422 -0.16 -10.14 -6.00
C ILE A 422 -0.79 -9.72 -7.33
N VAL A 423 -2.11 -9.57 -7.34
CA VAL A 423 -2.86 -9.04 -8.48
C VAL A 423 -3.81 -7.93 -8.04
N GLY A 424 -4.18 -7.06 -8.97
CA GLY A 424 -5.32 -6.15 -8.87
C GLY A 424 -6.59 -6.74 -9.48
N HIS A 425 -7.36 -5.91 -10.19
CA HIS A 425 -8.46 -6.21 -11.11
C HIS A 425 -9.72 -6.91 -10.55
N THR A 426 -9.59 -7.67 -9.47
CA THR A 426 -10.64 -8.59 -8.98
C THR A 426 -10.98 -8.34 -7.51
N PRO A 427 -11.47 -7.14 -7.13
CA PRO A 427 -11.97 -6.92 -5.78
C PRO A 427 -12.98 -8.00 -5.42
N MET A 428 -12.82 -8.59 -4.22
CA MET A 428 -13.60 -9.78 -3.83
C MET A 428 -14.97 -9.40 -3.26
N ASP A 429 -15.07 -8.18 -2.77
CA ASP A 429 -16.25 -7.49 -2.25
C ASP A 429 -16.05 -5.97 -2.45
N ARG A 430 -17.05 -5.16 -2.05
CA ARG A 430 -17.01 -3.70 -2.20
C ARG A 430 -16.38 -2.96 -1.00
N GLU A 431 -16.11 -3.68 0.10
CA GLU A 431 -15.70 -3.07 1.38
C GLU A 431 -14.19 -3.15 1.59
N GLY A 432 -13.54 -4.18 1.05
CA GLY A 432 -12.13 -4.45 1.22
C GLY A 432 -11.25 -3.74 0.19
N THR A 433 -9.98 -3.66 0.54
CA THR A 433 -8.86 -3.24 -0.32
C THR A 433 -7.77 -4.31 -0.43
N LEU A 434 -7.92 -5.40 0.33
CA LEU A 434 -6.91 -6.42 0.48
C LEU A 434 -7.55 -7.76 0.82
N TRP A 435 -7.24 -8.77 0.02
CA TRP A 435 -7.66 -10.14 0.27
C TRP A 435 -6.46 -11.08 0.19
N LEU A 436 -6.19 -11.78 1.28
CA LEU A 436 -5.01 -12.64 1.41
C LEU A 436 -5.35 -14.11 1.18
N ASN A 437 -4.45 -14.86 0.53
CA ASN A 437 -4.61 -16.28 0.22
C ASN A 437 -5.94 -16.58 -0.49
N VAL A 438 -6.22 -15.80 -1.53
CA VAL A 438 -7.51 -15.81 -2.23
C VAL A 438 -7.80 -17.22 -2.76
N ASP A 439 -9.02 -17.69 -2.51
CA ASP A 439 -9.49 -19.06 -2.87
C ASP A 439 -8.62 -20.19 -2.30
N GLY A 440 -8.01 -19.94 -1.13
CA GLY A 440 -7.13 -20.90 -0.47
C GLY A 440 -5.84 -21.17 -1.23
N ILE A 441 -5.44 -20.29 -2.16
CA ILE A 441 -4.14 -20.36 -2.83
C ILE A 441 -3.11 -19.66 -1.94
N THR A 442 -2.17 -20.43 -1.40
CA THR A 442 -1.14 -19.89 -0.50
C THR A 442 -0.30 -18.81 -1.18
N ASN A 443 -0.17 -17.69 -0.47
CA ASN A 443 0.56 -16.48 -0.86
C ASN A 443 0.11 -15.92 -2.21
N HIS A 444 -1.16 -16.09 -2.55
CA HIS A 444 -1.80 -15.38 -3.64
C HIS A 444 -2.77 -14.35 -3.07
N HIS A 445 -2.57 -13.08 -3.44
CA HIS A 445 -3.24 -11.94 -2.85
C HIS A 445 -3.91 -11.10 -3.93
N VAL A 446 -5.04 -10.50 -3.59
CA VAL A 446 -5.65 -9.43 -4.38
C VAL A 446 -5.49 -8.13 -3.62
N LEU A 447 -5.06 -7.10 -4.32
CA LEU A 447 -4.88 -5.74 -3.85
C LEU A 447 -5.83 -4.81 -4.62
N PHE A 448 -6.44 -3.85 -3.94
CA PHE A 448 -7.28 -2.83 -4.56
C PHE A 448 -6.98 -1.50 -3.87
N SER A 449 -6.64 -0.47 -4.64
CA SER A 449 -6.12 0.79 -4.12
C SER A 449 -7.04 1.99 -4.42
N ALA A 450 -8.28 1.75 -4.86
CA ALA A 450 -9.25 2.79 -5.22
C ALA A 450 -10.42 2.94 -4.23
N HIS A 451 -10.35 2.33 -3.04
CA HIS A 451 -11.40 2.54 -2.03
C HIS A 451 -11.31 3.99 -1.48
N PRO A 452 -12.43 4.72 -1.34
CA PRO A 452 -12.40 6.15 -0.94
C PRO A 452 -11.84 6.42 0.46
N ASP A 453 -12.14 5.55 1.43
CA ASP A 453 -11.74 5.79 2.83
C ASP A 453 -10.39 5.18 3.24
N HIS A 454 -9.85 4.23 2.48
CA HIS A 454 -8.65 3.52 2.86
C HIS A 454 -7.91 2.96 1.65
N VAL A 455 -6.59 2.87 1.73
CA VAL A 455 -5.72 2.40 0.66
C VAL A 455 -4.79 1.30 1.18
N ALA A 456 -4.83 0.13 0.53
CA ALA A 456 -3.93 -0.97 0.81
C ALA A 456 -2.67 -0.88 -0.05
N VAL A 457 -1.55 -1.33 0.52
CA VAL A 457 -0.26 -1.51 -0.14
C VAL A 457 0.39 -2.81 0.29
N PHE A 458 1.25 -3.38 -0.53
CA PHE A 458 2.26 -4.34 -0.08
C PHE A 458 3.63 -3.69 -0.08
N THR A 459 4.40 -3.91 0.98
CA THR A 459 5.79 -3.45 1.08
C THR A 459 6.68 -4.48 1.74
N ARG A 460 8.00 -4.30 1.71
CA ARG A 460 8.95 -5.16 2.44
C ARG A 460 9.35 -4.53 3.77
N VAL A 461 9.31 -5.32 4.84
CA VAL A 461 9.87 -5.01 6.17
C VAL A 461 10.74 -6.19 6.57
N ASP A 462 12.01 -5.93 6.84
CA ASP A 462 13.04 -6.94 7.20
C ASP A 462 12.99 -8.23 6.36
N GLY A 463 12.94 -8.06 5.04
CA GLY A 463 12.97 -9.18 4.09
C GLY A 463 11.61 -9.85 3.85
N VAL A 464 10.56 -9.47 4.57
CA VAL A 464 9.22 -10.05 4.46
C VAL A 464 8.27 -9.08 3.77
N LEU A 465 7.53 -9.56 2.77
CA LEU A 465 6.47 -8.78 2.13
C LEU A 465 5.24 -8.71 3.05
N VAL A 466 4.92 -7.52 3.53
CA VAL A 466 3.84 -7.23 4.47
C VAL A 466 2.76 -6.37 3.80
N PRO A 467 1.48 -6.72 3.98
CA PRO A 467 0.40 -5.82 3.61
C PRO A 467 0.20 -4.75 4.69
N LEU A 468 0.07 -3.50 4.26
CA LEU A 468 -0.32 -2.38 5.11
C LEU A 468 -1.54 -1.72 4.49
N VAL A 469 -2.38 -1.13 5.33
CA VAL A 469 -3.56 -0.38 4.88
C VAL A 469 -3.51 0.94 5.59
N TYR A 470 -3.81 2.04 4.93
CA TYR A 470 -3.83 3.38 5.52
C TYR A 470 -5.21 4.00 5.35
N PRO A 471 -5.72 4.78 6.31
CA PRO A 471 -6.86 5.63 6.05
C PRO A 471 -6.47 6.70 5.03
N VAL A 472 -7.38 7.00 4.10
CA VAL A 472 -7.14 8.04 3.09
C VAL A 472 -7.29 9.41 3.75
N ASP A 473 -6.28 10.24 3.54
CA ASP A 473 -6.26 11.63 3.97
C ASP A 473 -6.64 12.55 2.80
N ALA A 474 -7.18 13.72 3.10
CA ALA A 474 -7.49 14.74 2.08
C ALA A 474 -6.21 15.50 1.64
N VAL A 475 -5.19 14.77 1.19
CA VAL A 475 -3.83 15.29 0.96
C VAL A 475 -3.81 16.38 -0.10
N SER A 476 -4.60 16.24 -1.17
CA SER A 476 -4.73 17.24 -2.24
C SER A 476 -5.17 18.59 -1.68
N ALA A 477 -6.24 18.61 -0.88
CA ALA A 477 -6.75 19.81 -0.23
C ALA A 477 -5.73 20.40 0.75
N ILE A 478 -5.08 19.55 1.55
CA ILE A 478 -4.06 19.98 2.51
C ILE A 478 -2.88 20.64 1.78
N ILE A 479 -2.34 20.01 0.73
CA ILE A 479 -1.21 20.54 -0.04
C ILE A 479 -1.58 21.87 -0.71
N ASN A 480 -2.78 21.97 -1.28
CA ASN A 480 -3.26 23.20 -1.93
C ASN A 480 -3.52 24.33 -0.94
N GLY A 481 -3.81 24.01 0.32
CA GLY A 481 -3.92 24.98 1.40
C GLY A 481 -2.59 25.43 2.01
N LEU A 482 -1.45 24.85 1.60
CA LEU A 482 -0.14 25.33 2.03
C LEU A 482 0.17 26.65 1.32
N GLU A 483 0.36 27.73 2.08
CA GLU A 483 0.83 29.02 1.55
C GLU A 483 2.14 28.85 0.76
N ASP A 484 2.36 29.68 -0.27
CA ASP A 484 3.61 29.70 -1.06
C ASP A 484 4.80 30.33 -0.28
N ASP A 485 4.56 30.81 0.93
CA ASP A 485 5.39 31.82 1.61
C ASP A 485 6.75 31.36 2.18
N ASP A 486 7.11 30.08 2.10
CA ASP A 486 8.35 29.58 2.71
C ASP A 486 9.58 29.55 1.79
N ALA A 487 9.46 29.94 0.51
CA ALA A 487 10.63 30.23 -0.32
C ALA A 487 11.47 31.40 0.27
N CYS A 488 10.82 32.31 1.01
CA CYS A 488 11.46 33.47 1.63
C CYS A 488 12.07 33.18 3.02
N GLN A 489 11.59 32.16 3.74
CA GLN A 489 12.11 31.86 5.09
C GLN A 489 13.45 31.11 5.07
N VAL A 490 13.72 30.31 4.04
CA VAL A 490 15.03 29.66 3.87
C VAL A 490 16.13 30.70 3.60
N VAL A 491 15.83 31.74 2.84
CA VAL A 491 16.75 32.88 2.59
C VAL A 491 16.93 33.75 3.85
N ARG A 492 15.90 33.88 4.69
CA ARG A 492 16.02 34.59 5.97
C ARG A 492 16.80 33.82 7.03
N ARG A 493 16.75 32.49 7.06
CA ARG A 493 17.56 31.67 7.99
C ARG A 493 19.03 31.60 7.56
N SER A 494 19.33 31.50 6.27
CA SER A 494 20.71 31.52 5.76
C SER A 494 21.37 32.91 5.88
N SER A 495 20.62 33.99 5.71
CA SER A 495 21.15 35.36 5.90
C SER A 495 21.34 35.78 7.36
N ARG A 496 20.60 35.18 8.31
CA ARG A 496 20.83 35.38 9.76
C ARG A 496 22.07 34.61 10.24
N ALA A 497 22.20 33.34 9.84
CA ALA A 497 23.40 32.54 10.15
C ALA A 497 24.69 33.13 9.56
N GLY A 498 24.63 33.75 8.37
CA GLY A 498 25.77 34.46 7.77
C GLY A 498 26.11 35.82 8.39
N ARG A 499 25.20 36.44 9.16
CA ARG A 499 25.46 37.71 9.88
C ARG A 499 26.03 37.47 11.27
N ASP A 500 25.62 36.40 11.95
CA ASP A 500 26.12 36.07 13.28
C ASP A 500 27.55 35.49 13.22
N ALA A 501 27.93 34.82 12.13
CA ALA A 501 29.30 34.37 11.88
C ALA A 501 30.31 35.48 11.52
N ARG A 502 29.85 36.72 11.27
CA ARG A 502 30.72 37.89 11.00
C ARG A 502 30.88 38.81 12.22
N ARG A 503 30.31 38.45 13.37
CA ARG A 503 30.37 39.20 14.63
C ARG A 503 30.94 38.39 15.80
N ALA A 504 31.52 37.22 15.53
CA ALA A 504 32.26 36.42 16.50
C ALA A 504 33.76 36.46 16.18
#